data_AF-A0A4V6NN43-F1
#
_entry.id   AF-A0A4V6NN43-F1
#
_cell.length_a   1.000
_cell.length_b   1.000
_cell.length_c   1.000
_cell.angle_alpha   90.00
_cell.angle_beta   90.00
_cell.angle_gamma   90.00
#
_symmetry.space_group_name_H-M   'P 1'
#
loop_
_entity.id
_entity.type
_entity.pdbx_description
1 polymer ?
#
loop_
_entity_poly.entity_id
_entity_poly.type
_entity_poly.pdbx_seq_one_letter_code
_entity_poly.pdbx_strand_id
1 'polypeptide(L)' 'MISGLPFNLVLNKTTIDEAMAKFKKYNVKKSKLSDGSFYSNGTKLLFKKGSHYITLSYNDQNLLKSLSIMRFIPDPAAG' A
#
# COMPACT_ATOMS: atom_id res chain seq x y z
N MET A 1 10.31 -2.34 17.53
CA MET A 1 9.33 -2.95 16.60
C MET A 1 8.13 -2.03 16.55
N ILE A 2 7.73 -1.53 15.37
CA ILE A 2 6.52 -0.71 15.25
C ILE A 2 5.34 -1.69 15.08
N SER A 3 4.88 -2.24 16.19
CA SER A 3 3.68 -3.06 16.25
C SER A 3 2.46 -2.15 16.28
N GLY A 4 1.56 -2.29 15.30
CA GLY A 4 0.25 -1.63 15.31
C GLY A 4 0.06 -0.56 14.24
N LEU A 5 0.34 -0.89 12.97
CA LEU A 5 -0.25 -0.06 11.91
C LEU A 5 -1.78 -0.23 11.93
N PRO A 6 -2.52 0.79 11.48
CA PRO A 6 -3.93 0.68 11.17
C PRO A 6 -4.24 -0.62 10.43
N PHE A 7 -5.40 -1.19 10.72
CA PHE A 7 -5.84 -2.47 10.15
C PHE A 7 -5.02 -3.68 10.58
N ASN A 8 -4.32 -3.62 11.72
CA ASN A 8 -3.53 -4.74 12.25
C ASN A 8 -2.49 -5.24 11.24
N LEU A 9 -1.87 -4.30 10.53
CA LEU A 9 -0.76 -4.57 9.60
C LEU A 9 0.56 -4.51 10.37
N VAL A 10 1.55 -5.27 9.92
CA VAL A 10 2.87 -5.33 10.54
C VAL A 10 3.93 -5.10 9.48
N LEU A 11 4.73 -4.05 9.67
CA LEU A 11 5.88 -3.76 8.82
C LEU A 11 6.86 -4.95 8.82
N ASN A 12 7.50 -5.19 7.67
CA ASN A 12 8.44 -6.28 7.42
C ASN A 12 7.88 -7.70 7.63
N LYS A 13 6.56 -7.84 7.76
CA LYS A 13 5.91 -9.14 7.99
C LYS A 13 4.70 -9.35 7.09
N THR A 14 3.81 -8.36 7.02
CA THR A 14 2.59 -8.51 6.20
C THR A 14 2.95 -8.62 4.73
N THR A 15 2.43 -9.67 4.08
CA THR A 15 2.65 -9.93 2.66
C THR A 15 1.57 -9.30 1.77
N ILE A 16 1.83 -9.24 0.47
CA ILE A 16 0.88 -8.76 -0.53
C ILE A 16 -0.41 -9.60 -0.50
N ASP A 17 -0.29 -10.93 -0.42
CA ASP A 17 -1.44 -11.84 -0.46
C ASP A 17 -2.32 -11.71 0.78
N GLU A 18 -1.71 -11.58 1.96
CA GLU A 18 -2.43 -11.30 3.21
C GLU A 18 -3.22 -9.98 3.11
N ALA A 19 -2.58 -8.93 2.58
CA ALA A 19 -3.23 -7.65 2.40
C ALA A 19 -4.34 -7.69 1.35
N MET A 20 -4.13 -8.38 0.21
CA MET A 20 -5.15 -8.56 -0.82
C MET A 20 -6.37 -9.32 -0.29
N ALA A 21 -6.16 -10.40 0.48
CA ALA A 21 -7.24 -11.13 1.12
C ALA A 21 -8.01 -10.25 2.09
N LYS A 22 -7.31 -9.47 2.92
CA LYS A 22 -7.90 -8.56 3.92
C LYS A 22 -8.70 -7.42 3.31
N PHE A 23 -8.22 -6.86 2.20
CA PHE A 23 -8.82 -5.69 1.56
C PHE A 23 -9.58 -6.01 0.27
N LYS A 24 -9.84 -7.29 -0.03
CA LYS A 24 -10.62 -7.79 -1.19
C LYS A 24 -11.88 -6.96 -1.50
N LYS A 25 -12.61 -6.51 -0.47
CA LYS A 25 -13.84 -5.73 -0.61
C LYS A 25 -13.66 -4.27 -1.08
N TYR A 26 -12.42 -3.77 -1.13
CA TYR A 26 -12.11 -2.37 -1.44
C TYR A 26 -11.56 -2.14 -2.86
N ASN A 27 -11.72 -3.11 -3.77
CA ASN A 27 -11.25 -3.04 -5.16
C ASN A 27 -9.78 -2.58 -5.23
N VAL A 28 -8.90 -3.40 -4.66
CA VAL A 28 -7.48 -3.07 -4.49
C VAL A 28 -6.78 -3.05 -5.85
N LYS A 29 -6.19 -1.89 -6.20
CA LYS A 29 -5.31 -1.75 -7.36
C LYS A 29 -3.90 -2.16 -6.99
N LYS A 30 -3.35 -3.16 -7.68
CA LYS A 30 -1.96 -3.59 -7.58
C LYS A 30 -1.15 -2.98 -8.74
N SER A 31 0.00 -2.38 -8.44
CA SER A 31 0.90 -1.82 -9.44
C SER A 31 2.35 -2.04 -9.02
N LYS A 32 3.26 -2.24 -9.97
CA LYS A 32 4.69 -2.34 -9.67
C LYS A 32 5.25 -0.95 -9.35
N LEU A 33 6.13 -0.87 -8.36
CA LEU A 33 6.85 0.36 -8.05
C LEU A 33 7.97 0.55 -9.07
N SER A 34 8.08 1.76 -9.62
CA SER A 34 9.09 2.10 -10.63
C SER A 34 10.51 2.00 -10.05
N ASP A 35 11.48 1.77 -10.94
CA ASP A 35 12.85 1.47 -10.53
C ASP A 35 13.56 2.63 -9.79
N GLY A 36 13.07 3.87 -9.95
CA GLY A 36 13.54 5.05 -9.22
C GLY A 36 12.84 5.31 -7.87
N SER A 37 11.99 4.40 -7.40
CA SER A 37 11.32 4.55 -6.10
C SER A 37 12.12 3.94 -4.95
N PHE A 38 11.83 4.37 -3.71
CA PHE A 38 12.45 3.82 -2.48
C PHE A 38 12.35 2.29 -2.34
N TYR A 39 11.41 1.66 -3.05
CA TYR A 39 11.24 0.21 -3.10
C TYR A 39 11.22 -0.25 -4.55
N SER A 40 12.30 0.03 -5.27
CA SER A 40 12.55 -0.44 -6.64
C SER A 40 12.20 -1.93 -6.78
N ASN A 41 11.56 -2.30 -7.90
CA ASN A 41 10.96 -3.61 -8.14
C ASN A 41 9.86 -4.09 -7.16
N GLY A 42 9.51 -3.28 -6.17
CA GLY A 42 8.47 -3.58 -5.21
C GLY A 42 7.06 -3.47 -5.77
N THR A 43 6.07 -3.65 -4.89
CA THR A 43 4.65 -3.55 -5.25
C THR A 43 3.97 -2.43 -4.47
N LYS A 44 3.07 -1.71 -5.12
CA LYS A 44 2.14 -0.77 -4.51
C LYS A 44 0.72 -1.36 -4.55
N LEU A 45 0.05 -1.39 -3.40
CA LEU A 45 -1.39 -1.59 -3.33
C LEU A 45 -2.08 -0.26 -3.01
N LEU A 46 -3.08 0.11 -3.80
CA LEU A 46 -3.89 1.31 -3.62
C LEU A 46 -5.36 0.92 -3.55
N PHE A 47 -6.04 1.33 -2.48
CA PHE A 47 -7.49 1.12 -2.34
C PHE A 47 -8.14 2.28 -1.59
N LYS A 48 -9.45 2.43 -1.79
CA LYS A 48 -10.25 3.48 -1.14
C LYS A 48 -11.14 2.85 -0.07
N LYS A 49 -11.11 3.41 1.14
CA LYS A 49 -12.00 3.07 2.25
C LYS A 49 -12.73 4.33 2.72
N GLY A 50 -13.99 4.47 2.34
CA GLY A 50 -14.74 5.71 2.60
C GLY A 50 -14.11 6.89 1.85
N SER A 51 -13.75 7.96 2.56
CA SER A 51 -13.04 9.12 2.02
C SER A 51 -11.52 9.01 2.07
N HIS A 52 -10.97 7.89 2.57
CA HIS A 52 -9.52 7.69 2.68
C HIS A 52 -8.99 6.80 1.56
N TYR A 53 -7.95 7.28 0.89
CA TYR A 53 -7.08 6.47 0.05
C TYR A 53 -5.95 5.89 0.89
N ILE A 54 -5.75 4.59 0.73
CA ILE A 54 -4.76 3.83 1.49
C ILE A 54 -3.77 3.26 0.48
N THR A 55 -2.51 3.59 0.67
CA THR A 55 -1.39 3.09 -0.11
C THR A 55 -0.50 2.22 0.75
N LEU A 56 -0.25 1.00 0.31
CA LEU A 56 0.69 0.07 0.93
C LEU A 56 1.86 -0.14 -0.04
N SER A 57 3.08 0.08 0.43
CA SER A 57 4.29 -0.15 -0.38
C SER A 57 5.05 -1.35 0.16
N TYR A 58 5.39 -2.25 -0.73
CA TYR A 58 6.11 -3.49 -0.48
C TYR A 58 7.45 -3.44 -1.20
N ASN A 59 8.47 -4.08 -0.63
CA ASN A 59 9.72 -4.31 -1.35
C ASN A 59 9.59 -5.49 -2.33
N ASP A 60 10.68 -5.76 -3.04
CA ASP A 60 10.89 -6.88 -3.95
C ASP A 60 10.69 -8.26 -3.28
N GLN A 61 10.87 -8.34 -1.97
CA GLN A 61 10.58 -9.53 -1.16
C GLN A 61 9.10 -9.67 -0.75
N ASN A 62 8.21 -8.82 -1.30
CA ASN A 62 6.78 -8.78 -0.99
C ASN A 62 6.45 -8.48 0.48
N LEU A 63 7.35 -7.83 1.22
CA LEU A 63 7.15 -7.44 2.61
C LEU A 63 6.72 -5.98 2.71
N LEU A 64 5.70 -5.71 3.51
CA LEU A 64 5.19 -4.35 3.74
C LEU A 64 6.27 -3.46 4.35
N LYS A 65 6.59 -2.34 3.71
CA LYS A 65 7.58 -1.37 4.19
C LYS A 65 6.97 -0.04 4.62
N SER A 66 5.85 0.36 4.00
CA SER A 66 5.14 1.56 4.43
C SER A 66 3.63 1.48 4.19
N LEU A 67 2.90 2.23 5.00
CA LEU A 67 1.48 2.51 4.89
C LEU A 67 1.28 4.02 4.88
N SER A 68 0.57 4.52 3.88
CA SER A 68 0.14 5.91 3.81
C SER A 68 -1.38 5.98 3.72
N ILE A 69 -1.98 6.89 4.49
CA ILE A 69 -3.42 7.15 4.49
C ILE A 69 -3.63 8.62 4.14
N MET A 70 -4.39 8.89 3.07
CA MET A 70 -4.58 10.23 2.54
C MET A 70 -6.07 10.46 2.26
N ARG A 71 -6.63 11.62 2.66
CA ARG A 71 -8.05 11.95 2.35
C ARG A 71 -8.26 12.36 0.89
N PHE A 72 -7.21 12.77 0.20
CA PHE A 72 -7.26 13.29 -1.17
C PHE A 72 -6.09 12.72 -1.95
N ILE A 73 -6.34 12.16 -3.14
CA ILE A 73 -5.26 11.96 -4.12
C ILE A 73 -5.14 13.29 -4.85
N PRO A 74 -4.03 14.03 -4.76
CA PRO A 74 -3.79 15.10 -5.72
C PRO A 74 -3.79 14.45 -7.10
N ASP A 75 -4.76 14.84 -7.92
CA ASP A 75 -4.83 14.39 -9.29
C ASP A 75 -3.54 14.82 -10.00
N PRO A 76 -2.72 13.91 -10.55
CA PRO A 76 -1.48 14.28 -11.20
C PRO A 76 -1.70 15.07 -12.51
N ALA A 77 -2.95 15.24 -12.96
CA ALA A 77 -3.32 16.01 -14.15
C ALA A 77 -3.93 17.39 -13.86
N ALA A 78 -3.93 17.85 -12.59
CA ALA A 78 -4.28 19.23 -12.25
C ALA A 78 -3.03 20.14 -12.39
N GLY A 79 -2.57 20.33 -13.63
CA GLY A 79 -1.49 21.24 -14.01
C GLY A 79 -1.86 22.02 -15.25
#